data_AF-A0A847MDE8-F1
#
_entry.id   AF-A0A847MDE8-F1
#
_cell.length_a   1.000
_cell.length_b   1.000
_cell.length_c   1.000
_cell.angle_alpha   90.00
_cell.angle_beta   90.00
_cell.angle_gamma   90.00
#
_symmetry.space_group_name_H-M   'P 1'
#
loop_
_entity.id
_entity.type
_entity.pdbx_description
1 polymer ?
#
loop_
_entity_poly.entity_id
_entity_poly.type
_entity_poly.pdbx_seq_one_letter_code
_entity_poly.pdbx_strand_id
1 'polypeptide(L)'
;AIHSNSKKKEAAWQFILWATNKENILEAHLAGIPSPRNSSWESEAFLAENAYPDWTEATTISYEIGNPVWNPPVVNVPEARDVVGDIIVSAIAGEDIEPLIPGAIQRLLSIEARD
;
A
#
# COMPACT_ATOMS: atom_id res chain seq x y z
N ALA A 1 8.57 -8.93 6.85
CA ALA A 1 8.18 -10.31 7.27
C ALA A 1 9.40 -11.21 7.28
N ILE A 2 9.35 -12.37 7.95
CA ILE A 2 10.43 -13.37 7.97
C ILE A 2 9.91 -14.65 7.32
N HIS A 3 10.67 -15.21 6.38
CA HIS A 3 10.30 -16.47 5.72
C HIS A 3 10.16 -17.61 6.74
N SER A 4 9.05 -18.36 6.68
CA SER A 4 8.69 -19.38 7.66
C SER A 4 9.74 -20.49 7.82
N ASN A 5 10.43 -20.84 6.74
CA ASN A 5 11.47 -21.88 6.72
C ASN A 5 12.88 -21.34 6.95
N SER A 6 13.06 -20.05 7.26
CA SER A 6 14.37 -19.48 7.55
C SER A 6 15.05 -20.23 8.72
N LYS A 7 16.33 -20.53 8.56
CA LYS A 7 17.18 -21.12 9.61
C LYS A 7 17.86 -20.06 10.49
N LYS A 8 17.56 -18.78 10.28
CA LYS A 8 18.19 -17.62 10.95
C LYS A 8 17.12 -16.59 11.38
N LYS A 9 16.04 -17.06 12.02
CA LYS A 9 14.87 -16.22 12.34
C LYS A 9 15.21 -15.10 13.32
N GLU A 10 16.05 -15.38 14.31
CA GLU A 10 16.47 -14.41 15.32
C GLU A 10 17.30 -13.29 14.69
N ALA A 11 18.29 -13.65 13.85
CA ALA A 11 19.09 -12.66 13.13
C ALA A 11 18.23 -11.85 12.15
N ALA A 12 17.29 -12.49 11.44
CA ALA A 12 16.35 -11.80 10.55
C ALA A 12 15.44 -10.84 11.33
N TRP A 13 15.02 -11.20 12.56
CA TRP A 13 14.24 -10.32 13.42
C TRP A 13 15.06 -9.10 13.87
N GLN A 14 16.31 -9.30 14.31
CA GLN A 14 17.20 -8.20 14.66
C GLN A 14 17.46 -7.27 13.48
N PHE A 15 17.61 -7.82 12.28
CA PHE A 15 17.73 -7.03 11.07
C PHE A 15 16.48 -6.19 10.79
N ILE A 16 15.28 -6.76 10.93
CA ILE A 16 14.03 -5.99 10.75
C ILE A 16 13.93 -4.86 11.77
N LEU A 17 14.25 -5.12 13.05
CA LEU A 17 14.25 -4.10 14.09
C LEU A 17 15.21 -2.96 13.76
N TRP A 18 16.43 -3.28 13.33
CA TRP A 18 17.39 -2.28 12.88
C TRP A 18 16.89 -1.54 11.64
N ALA A 19 16.56 -2.24 10.55
CA ALA A 19 16.17 -1.66 9.27
C ALA A 19 14.92 -0.77 9.37
N THR A 20 14.05 -1.03 10.35
CA THR A 20 12.83 -0.26 10.57
C THR A 20 12.92 0.69 11.77
N ASN A 21 14.07 0.88 12.41
CA ASN A 21 14.21 1.81 13.55
C ASN A 21 13.97 3.28 13.15
N LYS A 22 14.01 4.19 14.13
CA LYS A 22 13.72 5.62 13.87
C LYS A 22 14.76 6.23 12.95
N GLU A 23 16.04 5.94 13.18
CA GLU A 23 17.18 6.53 12.49
C GLU A 23 17.21 6.13 11.01
N ASN A 24 17.14 4.83 10.71
CA ASN A 24 17.22 4.32 9.34
C ASN A 24 16.00 4.71 8.51
N ILE A 25 14.81 4.74 9.14
CA ILE A 25 13.60 5.20 8.45
C ILE A 25 13.65 6.71 8.19
N LEU A 26 14.19 7.51 9.11
CA LEU A 26 14.41 8.94 8.87
C LEU A 26 15.42 9.15 7.73
N GLU A 27 16.52 8.41 7.69
CA GLU A 27 17.50 8.49 6.59
C GLU A 27 16.86 8.17 5.24
N ALA A 28 16.09 7.08 5.15
CA ALA A 28 15.32 6.74 3.96
C ALA A 28 14.31 7.84 3.58
N HIS A 29 13.71 8.48 4.59
CA HIS A 29 12.74 9.54 4.38
C HIS A 29 13.36 10.81 3.79
N LEU A 30 14.51 11.22 4.32
CA LEU A 30 15.29 12.34 3.78
C LEU A 30 15.81 12.05 2.37
N ALA A 31 15.98 10.77 2.01
CA ALA A 31 16.29 10.34 0.64
C ALA A 31 15.06 10.30 -0.30
N GLY A 32 13.88 10.75 0.16
CA GLY A 32 12.66 10.87 -0.64
C GLY A 32 11.70 9.69 -0.59
N ILE A 33 11.90 8.73 0.33
CA ILE A 33 10.98 7.59 0.50
C ILE A 33 9.90 7.96 1.52
N PRO A 34 8.60 7.89 1.19
CA PRO A 34 7.54 8.14 2.16
C PRO A 34 7.67 7.25 3.39
N SER A 35 7.67 7.86 4.57
CA SER A 35 7.94 7.14 5.82
C SER A 35 6.66 6.53 6.41
N PRO A 36 6.71 5.29 6.91
CA PRO A 36 5.65 4.70 7.70
C PRO A 36 5.65 5.19 9.18
N ARG A 37 6.59 6.06 9.57
CA ARG A 37 6.71 6.59 10.95
C ARG A 37 6.38 8.08 10.99
N ASN A 38 5.40 8.47 11.81
CA ASN A 38 5.08 9.88 12.07
C ASN A 38 6.31 10.69 12.51
N SER A 39 7.18 10.07 13.33
CA SER A 39 8.38 10.75 13.84
C SER A 39 9.41 11.14 12.77
N SER A 40 9.33 10.61 11.54
CA SER A 40 10.14 11.07 10.42
C SER A 40 9.60 12.38 9.85
N TRP A 41 8.28 12.47 9.68
CA TRP A 41 7.56 13.64 9.18
C TRP A 41 7.62 14.83 10.15
N GLU A 42 7.69 14.54 11.45
CA GLU A 42 7.81 15.55 12.51
C GLU A 42 9.27 15.94 12.82
N SER A 43 10.25 15.34 12.15
CA SER A 43 11.66 15.58 12.47
C SER A 43 12.11 16.97 12.01
N GLU A 44 12.94 17.64 12.82
CA GLU A 44 13.52 18.92 12.45
C GLU A 44 14.30 18.84 11.13
N ALA A 45 15.02 17.73 10.90
CA ALA A 45 15.78 17.50 9.68
C ALA A 45 14.89 17.48 8.43
N PHE A 46 13.75 16.78 8.49
CA PHE A 46 12.81 16.75 7.36
C PHE A 46 12.11 18.10 7.17
N LEU A 47 11.65 18.73 8.27
CA LEU A 47 10.93 20.00 8.21
C LEU A 47 11.82 21.14 7.68
N ALA A 48 13.12 21.13 7.98
CA ALA A 48 14.08 22.11 7.48
C ALA A 48 14.27 22.02 5.95
N GLU A 49 14.11 20.84 5.37
CA GLU A 49 14.38 20.54 3.97
C GLU A 49 13.13 20.07 3.20
N ASN A 50 11.92 20.39 3.70
CA ASN A 50 10.66 19.98 3.07
C ASN A 50 10.47 20.69 1.72
N ALA A 51 11.12 20.13 0.69
CA ALA A 51 11.17 20.68 -0.66
C ALA A 51 9.80 20.71 -1.35
N TYR A 52 8.84 19.91 -0.85
CA TYR A 52 7.52 19.73 -1.45
C TYR A 52 6.41 19.78 -0.38
N PRO A 53 6.10 20.95 0.19
CA PRO A 53 5.14 21.09 1.29
C PRO A 53 3.74 20.58 0.92
N ASP A 54 3.26 20.87 -0.29
CA ASP A 54 1.94 20.41 -0.75
C ASP A 54 1.87 18.88 -0.87
N TRP A 55 2.96 18.25 -1.30
CA TRP A 55 3.06 16.79 -1.37
C TRP A 55 3.11 16.17 0.02
N THR A 56 3.84 16.79 0.94
CA THR A 56 3.91 16.39 2.34
C THR A 56 2.53 16.43 2.97
N GLU A 57 1.80 17.54 2.83
CA GLU A 57 0.44 17.70 3.35
C GLU A 57 -0.52 16.66 2.75
N ALA A 58 -0.52 16.50 1.42
CA ALA A 58 -1.37 15.51 0.75
C ALA A 58 -1.06 14.07 1.22
N THR A 59 0.23 13.75 1.41
CA THR A 59 0.66 12.43 1.86
C THR A 59 0.22 12.18 3.30
N THR A 60 0.41 13.13 4.22
CA THR A 60 0.02 12.95 5.62
C THR A 60 -1.50 12.86 5.77
N ILE A 61 -2.27 13.67 5.02
CA ILE A 61 -3.73 13.55 4.97
C ILE A 61 -4.15 12.16 4.46
N SER A 62 -3.47 11.63 3.43
CA SER A 62 -3.79 10.31 2.88
C SER A 62 -3.64 9.18 3.92
N TYR A 63 -2.70 9.32 4.86
CA TYR A 63 -2.52 8.37 5.95
C TYR A 63 -3.63 8.46 7.00
N GLU A 64 -4.17 9.66 7.26
CA GLU A 64 -5.26 9.87 8.21
C GLU A 64 -6.60 9.33 7.70
N ILE A 65 -6.88 9.52 6.41
CA ILE A 65 -8.17 9.11 5.80
C ILE A 65 -8.11 7.71 5.16
N GLY A 66 -6.93 7.10 5.11
CA GLY A 66 -6.70 5.82 4.47
C GLY A 66 -7.42 4.67 5.17
N ASN A 67 -7.84 3.67 4.39
CA ASN A 67 -8.37 2.42 4.93
C ASN A 67 -7.22 1.38 5.02
N PRO A 68 -6.94 0.80 6.20
CA PRO A 68 -5.91 -0.22 6.35
C PRO A 68 -6.21 -1.52 5.59
N VAL A 69 -7.47 -1.75 5.18
CA VAL A 69 -7.87 -2.85 4.29
C VAL A 69 -7.48 -2.49 2.86
N TRP A 70 -6.20 -2.67 2.55
CA TRP A 70 -5.62 -2.32 1.23
C TRP A 70 -5.76 -3.44 0.18
N ASN A 71 -6.07 -4.66 0.61
CA ASN A 71 -6.31 -5.79 -0.27
C ASN A 71 -7.78 -6.19 -0.28
N PRO A 72 -8.30 -6.66 -1.43
CA PRO A 72 -9.53 -7.46 -1.47
C PRO A 72 -9.48 -8.58 -0.41
N PRO A 73 -10.57 -8.83 0.34
CA PRO A 73 -10.63 -9.85 1.39
C PRO A 73 -10.79 -11.28 0.83
N VAL A 74 -9.99 -11.61 -0.19
CA VAL A 74 -9.95 -12.91 -0.88
C VAL A 74 -8.51 -13.43 -0.90
N VAL A 75 -8.32 -14.75 -0.94
CA VAL A 75 -7.00 -15.38 -1.10
C VAL A 75 -6.47 -15.08 -2.50
N ASN A 76 -7.31 -15.20 -3.53
CA ASN A 76 -6.89 -14.93 -4.90
C ASN A 76 -6.97 -13.43 -5.28
N VAL A 77 -6.18 -12.61 -4.57
CA VAL A 77 -6.10 -11.15 -4.79
C VAL A 77 -5.80 -10.74 -6.23
N PRO A 78 -4.88 -11.40 -6.97
CA PRO A 78 -4.62 -11.02 -8.37
C PRO A 78 -5.86 -11.14 -9.26
N GLU A 79 -6.60 -12.24 -9.16
CA GLU A 79 -7.81 -12.46 -9.97
C GLU A 79 -8.88 -11.40 -9.65
N ALA A 80 -9.06 -11.05 -8.37
CA ALA A 80 -10.01 -10.02 -7.98
C ALA A 80 -9.60 -8.63 -8.50
N ARG A 81 -8.30 -8.32 -8.52
CA ARG A 81 -7.77 -7.08 -9.11
C ARG A 81 -7.99 -7.01 -10.61
N ASP A 82 -7.81 -8.11 -11.33
CA ASP A 82 -8.04 -8.17 -12.77
C ASP A 82 -9.51 -7.86 -13.10
N VAL A 83 -10.47 -8.44 -12.37
CA VAL A 83 -11.91 -8.21 -12.60
C VAL A 83 -12.29 -6.74 -12.42
N VAL A 84 -11.80 -6.09 -11.37
CA VAL A 84 -12.05 -4.65 -11.14
C VAL A 84 -11.27 -3.80 -12.15
N GLY A 85 -10.04 -4.20 -12.48
CA GLY A 85 -9.18 -3.56 -13.45
C GLY A 85 -9.80 -3.48 -14.84
N ASP A 86 -10.43 -4.56 -15.30
CA ASP A 86 -11.16 -4.60 -16.58
C ASP A 86 -12.20 -3.46 -16.67
N ILE A 87 -13.01 -3.28 -15.62
CA ILE A 87 -14.04 -2.23 -15.57
C ILE A 87 -13.41 -0.83 -15.59
N ILE A 88 -12.33 -0.63 -14.84
CA ILE A 88 -11.60 0.65 -14.82
C ILE A 88 -11.02 0.97 -16.21
N VAL A 89 -10.42 -0.03 -16.88
CA VAL A 89 -9.85 0.14 -18.23
C VAL A 89 -10.95 0.49 -19.23
N SER A 90 -12.09 -0.21 -19.23
CA SER A 90 -13.24 0.12 -20.07
C SER A 90 -13.77 1.54 -19.81
N ALA A 91 -13.86 1.95 -18.54
CA ALA A 91 -14.27 3.32 -18.20
C ALA A 91 -13.28 4.37 -18.73
N ILE A 92 -11.98 4.14 -18.60
CA ILE A 92 -10.93 5.01 -19.14
C ILE A 92 -11.01 5.09 -20.67
N ALA A 93 -11.35 3.98 -21.33
CA ALA A 93 -11.54 3.91 -22.78
C ALA A 93 -12.83 4.61 -23.27
N GLY A 94 -13.69 5.08 -22.36
CA GLY A 94 -14.95 5.76 -22.69
C GLY A 94 -16.09 4.80 -23.08
N GLU A 95 -16.00 3.53 -22.70
CA GLU A 95 -17.06 2.54 -22.93
C GLU A 95 -18.23 2.71 -21.95
N ASP A 96 -19.42 2.23 -22.32
CA ASP A 96 -20.54 2.11 -21.39
C ASP A 96 -20.30 0.91 -20.46
N ILE A 97 -19.99 1.20 -19.20
CA ILE A 97 -19.65 0.17 -18.21
C ILE A 97 -20.88 -0.41 -17.49
N GLU A 98 -22.03 0.25 -17.53
CA GLU A 98 -23.23 -0.21 -16.81
C GLU A 98 -23.62 -1.67 -17.15
N PRO A 99 -23.56 -2.10 -18.43
CA PRO A 99 -23.81 -3.50 -18.78
C PRO A 99 -22.75 -4.49 -18.29
N LEU A 100 -21.53 -4.03 -18.00
CA LEU A 100 -20.40 -4.87 -17.60
C LEU A 100 -20.39 -5.17 -16.09
N ILE A 101 -20.95 -4.27 -15.28
CA ILE A 101 -20.95 -4.34 -13.81
C ILE A 101 -21.53 -5.67 -13.27
N PRO A 102 -22.71 -6.15 -13.73
CA PRO A 102 -23.28 -7.38 -13.19
C PRO A 102 -22.38 -8.60 -13.40
N GLY A 103 -21.71 -8.68 -14.56
CA GLY A 103 -20.75 -9.73 -14.86
C GLY A 103 -19.50 -9.66 -14.00
N ALA A 104 -18.97 -8.46 -13.75
CA ALA A 104 -17.85 -8.26 -12.84
C ALA A 104 -18.21 -8.69 -11.40
N ILE A 105 -19.40 -8.34 -10.91
CA ILE A 105 -19.88 -8.77 -9.58
C ILE A 105 -19.95 -10.29 -9.51
N GLN A 106 -20.53 -10.97 -10.51
CA GLN A 106 -20.58 -12.43 -10.52
C GLN A 106 -19.19 -13.07 -10.50
N ARG A 107 -18.23 -12.50 -11.27
CA ARG A 107 -16.83 -12.97 -11.25
C ARG A 107 -16.22 -12.82 -9.85
N LEU A 108 -16.39 -11.67 -9.19
CA LEU A 108 -15.89 -11.44 -7.82
C LEU A 108 -16.51 -12.42 -6.81
N LEU A 109 -17.83 -12.63 -6.84
CA LEU A 109 -18.52 -13.59 -5.97
C LEU A 109 -18.02 -15.03 -6.21
N SER A 110 -17.68 -15.38 -7.45
CA SER A 110 -17.13 -16.69 -7.76
C SER A 110 -15.73 -16.89 -7.17
N ILE A 111 -14.91 -15.84 -7.08
CA ILE A 111 -13.57 -15.88 -6.49
C ILE A 111 -13.72 -16.15 -5.00
N GLU A 112 -14.56 -15.36 -4.32
CA GLU A 112 -14.84 -15.53 -2.90
C GLU A 112 -15.34 -16.94 -2.56
N ALA A 113 -16.21 -17.52 -3.39
CA ALA A 113 -16.74 -18.87 -3.17
C ALA A 113 -15.72 -20.00 -3.34
N ARG A 114 -14.56 -19.74 -3.94
CA ARG A 114 -13.48 -20.71 -4.20
C ARG A 114 -12.36 -20.66 -3.14
N ASP A 115 -12.37 -19.65 -2.28
CA ASP A 115 -11.41 -19.44 -1.19
C ASP A 115 -11.88 -20.08 0.13
#